data_AF-A0A9D6NRC7-F1
#
_entry.id   AF-A0A9D6NRC7-F1
#
_cell.length_a   1.000
_cell.length_b   1.000
_cell.length_c   1.000
_cell.angle_alpha   90.00
_cell.angle_beta   90.00
_cell.angle_gamma   90.00
#
_symmetry.space_group_name_H-M   'P 1'
#
loop_
_entity.id
_entity.type
_entity.pdbx_description
1 polymer ?
#
loop_
_entity_poly.entity_id
_entity_poly.type
_entity_poly.pdbx_seq_one_letter_code
_entity_poly.pdbx_strand_id
1 'polypeptide(L)'
;MGVLSHSASHKEGSRHLGLSLALKFISGPLCFWVVHSIGVQGLPEAGLIVLATLAWVVVWWIVQPIPWGATSLLPLVIFPLSQAMSIQETAK
;
A
#
# COMPACT_ATOMS: atom_id res chain seq x y z
N MET A 1 43.05 -25.13 24.31
CA MET A 1 41.68 -25.61 24.61
C MET A 1 40.73 -24.46 24.32
N GLY A 2 39.82 -24.66 23.36
CA GLY A 2 39.13 -23.61 22.62
C GLY A 2 37.98 -22.96 23.35
N VAL A 3 38.21 -21.74 23.81
CA VAL A 3 37.20 -20.79 24.24
C VAL A 3 37.57 -19.48 23.52
N LEU A 4 36.57 -18.71 23.07
CA LEU A 4 36.69 -17.40 22.36
C LEU A 4 36.56 -17.40 20.82
N SER A 5 35.58 -18.08 20.22
CA SER A 5 35.13 -17.72 18.86
C SER A 5 33.69 -18.16 18.55
N HIS A 6 32.70 -17.72 19.34
CA HIS A 6 31.29 -18.04 19.03
C HIS A 6 30.26 -16.94 19.32
N SER A 7 30.63 -15.65 19.36
CA SER A 7 29.71 -14.57 19.76
C SER A 7 29.65 -13.36 18.80
N ALA A 8 29.98 -13.53 17.51
CA ALA A 8 29.97 -12.43 16.54
C ALA A 8 29.05 -12.65 15.33
N SER A 9 28.03 -13.52 15.43
CA SER A 9 27.13 -13.84 14.31
C SER A 9 25.64 -13.70 14.70
N HIS A 10 25.20 -12.48 15.03
CA HIS A 10 23.78 -12.25 15.33
C HIS A 10 23.26 -10.81 15.10
N LYS A 11 23.82 -10.06 14.13
CA LYS A 11 23.32 -8.70 13.81
C LYS A 11 23.12 -8.34 12.33
N GLU A 12 23.63 -9.12 11.37
CA GLU A 12 23.50 -8.78 9.93
C GLU A 12 22.20 -9.27 9.28
N GLY A 13 21.50 -10.27 9.85
CA GLY A 13 20.30 -10.86 9.25
C GLY A 13 19.01 -10.02 9.33
N SER A 14 18.90 -9.08 10.27
CA SER A 14 17.64 -8.32 10.48
C SER A 14 17.41 -7.18 9.48
N ARG A 15 18.46 -6.69 8.81
CA ARG A 15 18.36 -5.53 7.90
C ARG A 15 17.70 -5.86 6.57
N HIS A 16 17.99 -7.03 6.01
CA HIS A 16 17.42 -7.47 4.73
C HIS A 16 15.93 -7.84 4.82
N LEU A 17 15.50 -8.34 5.98
CA LEU A 17 14.10 -8.68 6.24
C LEU A 17 13.23 -7.41 6.34
N GLY A 18 13.72 -6.39 7.05
CA GLY A 18 13.00 -5.11 7.19
C GLY A 18 12.91 -4.31 5.88
N LEU A 19 14.00 -4.28 5.10
CA LEU A 19 14.06 -3.51 3.85
C LEU A 19 13.10 -4.05 2.78
N SER A 20 13.05 -5.37 2.63
CA SER A 20 12.15 -6.03 1.69
C SER A 20 10.68 -5.82 2.08
N LEU A 21 10.35 -5.86 3.38
CA LEU A 21 8.99 -5.61 3.84
C LEU A 21 8.55 -4.15 3.61
N ALA A 22 9.44 -3.19 3.86
CA ALA A 22 9.17 -1.78 3.61
C ALA A 22 8.87 -1.51 2.11
N LEU A 23 9.64 -2.11 1.21
CA LEU A 23 9.40 -2.03 -0.24
C LEU A 23 8.03 -2.62 -0.63
N LYS A 24 7.61 -3.71 0.02
CA LYS A 24 6.29 -4.30 -0.21
C LYS A 24 5.16 -3.39 0.26
N PHE A 25 5.28 -2.80 1.44
CA PHE A 25 4.26 -1.88 1.95
C PHE A 25 4.17 -0.60 1.11
N ILE A 26 5.30 0.00 0.73
CA ILE A 26 5.30 1.24 -0.04
C ILE A 26 4.80 1.07 -1.48
N SER A 27 4.82 -0.15 -2.02
CA SER A 27 4.31 -0.44 -3.37
C SER A 27 2.85 -0.04 -3.59
N GLY A 28 2.03 -0.09 -2.55
CA GLY A 28 0.60 0.25 -2.60
C GLY A 28 0.33 1.75 -2.73
N PRO A 29 0.77 2.57 -1.75
CA PRO A 29 0.65 4.03 -1.84
C PRO A 29 1.31 4.60 -3.09
N LEU A 30 2.45 4.04 -3.50
CA LEU A 30 3.14 4.44 -4.73
C LEU A 30 2.28 4.16 -5.96
N CYS A 31 1.68 2.97 -6.07
CA CYS A 31 0.77 2.62 -7.16
C CYS A 31 -0.44 3.54 -7.20
N PHE A 32 -1.07 3.81 -6.05
CA PHE A 32 -2.19 4.74 -5.95
C PHE A 32 -1.83 6.12 -6.50
N TRP A 33 -0.69 6.67 -6.06
CA TRP A 33 -0.25 7.99 -6.49
C TRP A 33 0.05 8.04 -7.99
N VAL A 34 0.68 7.01 -8.54
CA VAL A 34 0.92 6.89 -9.99
C VAL A 34 -0.40 6.89 -10.76
N VAL A 35 -1.36 6.04 -10.39
CA VAL A 35 -2.66 5.95 -11.08
C VAL A 35 -3.43 7.27 -10.98
N HIS A 36 -3.45 7.88 -9.80
CA HIS A 36 -4.10 9.17 -9.59
C HIS A 36 -3.44 10.29 -10.40
N SER A 37 -2.10 10.32 -10.48
CA SER A 37 -1.34 11.35 -11.20
C SER A 37 -1.47 11.30 -12.72
N ILE A 38 -1.65 10.10 -13.30
CA ILE A 38 -1.88 9.95 -14.73
C ILE A 38 -3.24 10.55 -15.11
N GLY A 39 -4.23 10.39 -14.24
CA GLY A 39 -5.61 10.80 -14.50
C GLY A 39 -6.24 10.02 -15.65
N VAL A 40 -7.56 10.04 -15.75
CA VAL A 40 -8.30 9.45 -16.86
C VAL A 40 -9.26 10.50 -17.38
N GLN A 41 -9.08 10.89 -18.63
CA GLN A 41 -9.92 11.91 -19.26
C GLN A 41 -11.38 11.45 -19.25
N GLY A 42 -12.28 12.30 -18.75
CA GLY A 42 -13.70 12.00 -18.63
C GLY A 42 -14.10 11.19 -17.39
N LEU A 43 -13.16 10.88 -16.48
CA LEU A 43 -13.48 10.23 -15.21
C LEU A 43 -13.56 11.28 -14.08
N PRO A 44 -14.66 11.32 -13.30
CA PRO A 44 -14.76 12.20 -12.14
C PRO A 44 -13.72 11.79 -11.09
N GLU A 45 -13.36 12.74 -10.23
CA GLU A 45 -12.34 12.57 -9.18
C GLU A 45 -12.63 11.35 -8.29
N ALA A 46 -13.90 11.14 -7.95
CA ALA A 46 -14.35 9.97 -7.21
C ALA A 46 -14.01 8.64 -7.92
N GLY A 47 -14.21 8.60 -9.24
CA GLY A 47 -13.88 7.43 -10.06
C GLY A 47 -12.38 7.17 -10.12
N LEU A 48 -11.56 8.23 -10.17
CA LEU A 48 -10.10 8.11 -10.12
C LEU A 48 -9.63 7.53 -8.79
N ILE A 49 -10.20 7.97 -7.68
CA ILE A 49 -9.89 7.46 -6.34
C ILE A 49 -10.27 5.99 -6.22
N VAL A 50 -11.42 5.58 -6.75
CA VAL A 50 -11.84 4.17 -6.79
C VAL A 50 -10.87 3.33 -7.62
N LEU A 51 -10.49 3.80 -8.81
CA LEU A 51 -9.54 3.11 -9.68
C LEU A 51 -8.16 2.96 -9.05
N ALA A 52 -7.63 4.04 -8.45
CA ALA A 52 -6.35 4.04 -7.77
C ALA A 52 -6.36 3.12 -6.54
N THR A 53 -7.47 3.06 -5.80
CA THR A 53 -7.68 2.14 -4.68
C THR A 53 -7.71 0.69 -5.15
N LEU A 54 -8.40 0.39 -6.25
CA LEU A 54 -8.43 -0.95 -6.83
C LEU A 54 -7.02 -1.40 -7.26
N ALA A 55 -6.26 -0.52 -7.90
CA ALA A 55 -4.89 -0.80 -8.31
C ALA A 55 -3.99 -1.12 -7.10
N TRP A 56 -4.10 -0.35 -6.01
CA TRP A 56 -3.42 -0.64 -4.75
C TRP A 56 -3.76 -2.05 -4.24
N VAL A 57 -5.05 -2.39 -4.15
CA VAL A 57 -5.50 -3.72 -3.68
C VAL A 57 -4.91 -4.83 -4.55
N VAL A 58 -4.94 -4.70 -5.87
CA VAL A 58 -4.38 -5.69 -6.80
C VAL A 58 -2.86 -5.84 -6.61
N VAL A 59 -2.13 -4.74 -6.48
CA VAL A 59 -0.67 -4.79 -6.23
C VAL A 59 -0.37 -5.50 -4.91
N TRP A 60 -1.10 -5.20 -3.84
CA TRP A 60 -0.91 -5.88 -2.56
C TRP A 60 -1.37 -7.35 -2.57
N TRP A 61 -2.33 -7.75 -3.41
CA TRP A 61 -2.63 -9.16 -3.64
C TRP A 61 -1.50 -9.91 -4.35
N ILE A 62 -0.69 -9.25 -5.18
CA ILE A 62 0.46 -9.89 -5.84
C ILE A 62 1.66 -9.90 -4.89
N VAL A 63 1.94 -8.76 -4.25
CA VAL A 63 3.15 -8.54 -3.43
C VAL A 63 3.03 -9.15 -2.02
N GLN A 64 1.80 -9.38 -1.56
CA GLN A 64 1.46 -10.01 -0.28
C GLN A 64 2.22 -9.41 0.92
N PRO A 65 2.15 -8.08 1.18
CA PRO A 65 2.71 -7.50 2.41
C PRO A 65 1.92 -7.90 3.66
N ILE A 66 0.62 -8.17 3.50
CA ILE A 66 -0.34 -8.52 4.56
C ILE A 66 -1.26 -9.66 4.08
N PRO A 67 -2.00 -10.33 4.98
CA PRO A 67 -2.94 -11.39 4.60
C PRO A 67 -4.01 -10.93 3.61
N TRP A 68 -4.43 -11.82 2.70
CA TRP A 68 -5.42 -11.58 1.65
C TRP A 68 -6.68 -10.83 2.11
N GLY A 69 -7.24 -11.22 3.27
CA GLY A 69 -8.44 -10.60 3.82
C GLY A 69 -8.22 -9.17 4.31
N ALA A 70 -7.02 -8.85 4.81
CA ALA A 70 -6.71 -7.50 5.30
C ALA A 70 -6.57 -6.51 4.14
N THR A 71 -5.99 -6.93 3.01
CA THR A 71 -5.89 -6.09 1.80
C THR A 71 -7.28 -5.72 1.26
N SER A 72 -8.26 -6.63 1.34
CA SER A 72 -9.63 -6.36 0.89
C SER A 72 -10.36 -5.30 1.72
N LEU A 73 -9.84 -4.94 2.91
CA LEU A 73 -10.42 -3.92 3.79
C LEU A 73 -9.88 -2.50 3.50
N LEU A 74 -8.83 -2.37 2.68
CA LEU A 74 -8.29 -1.06 2.27
C LEU A 74 -9.35 -0.08 1.74
N PRO A 75 -10.29 -0.48 0.86
CA PRO A 75 -11.29 0.42 0.33
C PRO A 75 -12.18 1.04 1.41
N LEU A 76 -12.47 0.29 2.48
CA LEU A 76 -13.27 0.79 3.61
C LEU A 76 -12.55 1.89 4.40
N VAL A 77 -11.23 1.95 4.31
CA VAL A 77 -10.41 3.00 4.94
C VAL A 77 -10.18 4.14 3.96
N ILE A 78 -9.82 3.85 2.71
CA ILE A 78 -9.49 4.88 1.72
C ILE A 78 -10.73 5.68 1.32
N PHE A 79 -11.87 5.05 1.06
CA PHE A 79 -13.05 5.79 0.53
C PHE A 79 -13.59 6.84 1.50
N PRO A 80 -13.77 6.56 2.81
CA PRO A 80 -14.19 7.58 3.76
C PRO A 80 -13.14 8.69 3.94
N LEU A 81 -11.85 8.34 3.96
CA LEU A 81 -10.76 9.32 4.09
C LEU A 81 -10.62 10.23 2.88
N SER A 82 -10.93 9.72 1.69
CA SER A 82 -10.77 10.46 0.45
C SER A 82 -11.84 11.55 0.25
N GLN A 83 -12.92 11.53 1.05
CA GLN A 83 -14.12 12.37 0.83
C GLN A 83 -14.62 12.37 -0.64
N ALA A 84 -14.28 11.31 -1.37
CA ALA A 84 -14.47 11.17 -2.81
C ALA A 84 -15.95 11.19 -3.20
N MET A 85 -16.82 10.77 -2.28
CA MET A 85 -18.24 11.06 -2.34
C MET A 85 -18.45 12.40 -1.65
N SER A 86 -18.36 13.48 -2.42
CA SER A 86 -18.73 14.78 -1.91
C SER A 86 -20.23 14.76 -1.57
N ILE A 87 -20.52 14.91 -0.28
CA ILE A 87 -21.82 15.39 0.20
C ILE A 87 -22.05 16.84 -0.28
N GLN A 88 -21.02 17.48 -0.82
CA GLN A 88 -21.00 18.88 -1.26
C GLN A 88 -21.67 19.13 -2.62
N GLU A 89 -21.90 18.12 -3.47
CA GLU A 89 -22.58 18.32 -4.77
C GLU A 89 -24.11 18.18 -4.71
N THR A 90 -24.67 17.64 -3.62
CA THR A 90 -26.13 17.57 -3.42
C THR A 90 -26.73 18.84 -2.80
N ALA A 91 -25.90 19.84 -2.49
CA ALA A 91 -26.33 21.11 -1.90
C ALA A 91 -26.65 22.22 -2.93
N LYS A 92 -26.91 21.85 -4.20
CA LYS A 92 -27.42 22.78 -5.22
C LYS A 92 -28.73 22.29 -5.81
#